data_AF-A0A948D1K1-F1
#
_entry.id   AF-A0A948D1K1-F1
#
_cell.length_a   1.000
_cell.length_b   1.000
_cell.length_c   1.000
_cell.angle_alpha   90.00
_cell.angle_beta   90.00
_cell.angle_gamma   90.00
#
_symmetry.space_group_name_H-M   'P 1'
#
loop_
_entity.id
_entity.type
_entity.pdbx_description
1 polymer ?
#
loop_
_entity_poly.entity_id
_entity_poly.type
_entity_poly.pdbx_seq_one_letter_code
_entity_poly.pdbx_strand_id
1 'polypeptide(L)'
;MPMLKGIRRTKSSGFTLIELLLVIAIIAILAAIVIIAINPARQLAQANNSQRRSNINTVLNAVSQYSIDNAGAYPATIGTTSAEICTTGASDCTGGVDLATLTNNELYLTAIPTDPTGSSATGTGYYIFVSTSTNPRVTVSAPSAELGVTIQVTR
;
A
#
# COMPACT_ATOMS: atom_id res chain seq x y z
N MET A 1 16.20 -71.69 38.29
CA MET A 1 16.87 -71.42 37.00
C MET A 1 16.05 -70.39 36.24
N PRO A 2 16.44 -69.10 36.18
CA PRO A 2 15.79 -68.14 35.31
C PRO A 2 16.54 -68.04 33.98
N MET A 3 15.81 -68.18 32.87
CA MET A 3 16.32 -67.95 31.52
C MET A 3 16.46 -66.43 31.28
N LEU A 4 17.69 -65.96 31.07
CA LEU A 4 17.98 -64.59 30.67
C LEU A 4 17.48 -64.36 29.23
N LYS A 5 16.38 -63.62 29.11
CA LYS A 5 15.80 -63.21 27.83
C LYS A 5 16.67 -62.12 27.20
N GLY A 6 17.36 -62.45 26.12
CA GLY A 6 18.21 -61.52 25.37
C GLY A 6 17.40 -60.38 24.75
N ILE A 7 17.70 -59.15 25.14
CA ILE A 7 17.15 -57.92 24.55
C ILE A 7 17.72 -57.79 23.13
N ARG A 8 16.88 -57.95 22.10
CA ARG A 8 17.25 -57.66 20.72
C ARG A 8 17.31 -56.15 20.52
N ARG A 9 18.50 -55.60 20.25
CA ARG A 9 18.65 -54.21 19.78
C ARG A 9 18.10 -54.12 18.36
N THR A 10 17.07 -53.30 18.14
CA THR A 10 16.64 -52.86 16.81
C THR A 10 17.70 -51.89 16.28
N LYS A 11 18.30 -52.17 15.11
CA LYS A 11 19.19 -51.21 14.44
C LYS A 11 18.35 -49.99 14.04
N SER A 12 18.61 -48.84 14.67
CA SER A 12 18.15 -47.56 14.16
C SER A 12 19.02 -47.20 12.96
N SER A 13 18.41 -47.10 11.77
CA SER A 13 19.09 -46.49 10.61
C SER A 13 19.21 -44.99 10.88
N GLY A 14 20.45 -44.48 10.89
CA GLY A 14 20.72 -43.05 10.87
C GLY A 14 20.86 -42.56 9.43
N PHE A 15 20.58 -41.27 9.21
CA PHE A 15 20.88 -40.62 7.93
C PHE A 15 22.39 -40.59 7.68
N THR A 16 22.79 -40.81 6.43
CA THR A 16 24.17 -40.64 6.00
C THR A 16 24.47 -39.15 5.75
N LEU A 17 25.73 -38.77 5.90
CA LEU A 17 26.18 -37.40 5.60
C LEU A 17 25.93 -37.01 4.13
N ILE A 18 26.02 -37.98 3.22
CA ILE A 18 25.79 -37.74 1.79
C ILE A 18 24.29 -37.50 1.49
N GLU A 19 23.39 -38.19 2.19
CA GLU A 19 21.95 -37.94 2.07
C GLU A 19 21.60 -36.53 2.54
N LEU A 20 22.17 -36.08 3.67
CA LEU A 20 21.94 -34.72 4.16
C LEU A 20 22.51 -33.67 3.20
N LEU A 21 23.70 -33.90 2.65
CA LEU A 21 24.37 -32.99 1.72
C LEU A 21 23.58 -32.85 0.41
N LEU A 22 23.07 -33.95 -0.14
CA LEU A 22 22.27 -33.92 -1.35
C LEU A 22 20.94 -33.18 -1.15
N VAL A 23 20.30 -33.34 0.01
CA VAL A 23 19.05 -32.64 0.34
C VAL A 23 19.24 -31.12 0.38
N ILE A 24 20.27 -30.63 1.09
CA ILE A 24 20.51 -29.18 1.15
C ILE A 24 20.89 -28.60 -0.22
N ALA A 25 21.59 -29.37 -1.07
CA ALA A 25 21.91 -28.96 -2.43
C ALA A 25 20.65 -28.81 -3.28
N ILE A 26 19.71 -29.76 -3.21
CA ILE A 26 18.44 -29.66 -3.93
C ILE A 26 17.59 -28.49 -3.41
N ILE A 27 17.51 -28.29 -2.09
CA ILE A 27 16.77 -27.16 -1.49
C ILE A 27 17.33 -25.82 -1.98
N ALA A 28 18.66 -25.66 -2.04
CA ALA A 28 19.29 -24.45 -2.54
C ALA A 28 18.93 -24.17 -4.01
N ILE A 29 18.92 -25.18 -4.87
CA ILE A 29 18.54 -25.04 -6.29
C ILE A 29 17.07 -24.65 -6.41
N LEU A 30 16.17 -25.34 -5.70
CA LEU A 30 14.74 -25.04 -5.72
C LEU A 30 14.47 -23.61 -5.21
N ALA A 31 15.13 -23.19 -4.13
CA ALA A 31 14.98 -21.84 -3.57
C ALA A 31 15.39 -20.75 -4.58
N ALA A 32 16.50 -20.94 -5.31
CA ALA A 32 16.95 -19.98 -6.32
C ALA A 32 15.93 -19.82 -7.47
N ILE A 33 15.37 -20.94 -7.95
CA ILE A 33 14.35 -20.94 -9.01
C ILE A 33 13.09 -20.20 -8.55
N VAL A 34 12.64 -20.47 -7.31
CA VAL A 34 11.44 -19.84 -6.75
C VAL A 34 11.59 -18.32 -6.66
N ILE A 35 12.73 -17.80 -6.20
CA ILE A 35 12.96 -16.35 -6.06
C ILE A 35 12.85 -15.63 -7.42
N ILE A 36 13.44 -16.22 -8.47
CA ILE A 36 13.37 -15.66 -9.82
C ILE A 36 11.92 -15.71 -10.34
N ALA A 37 11.21 -16.80 -10.08
CA ALA A 37 9.84 -16.99 -10.53
C ALA A 37 8.85 -16.00 -9.89
N ILE A 38 9.00 -15.67 -8.60
CA ILE A 38 8.04 -14.82 -7.89
C ILE A 38 8.21 -13.32 -8.19
N ASN A 39 9.36 -12.88 -8.70
CA ASN A 39 9.69 -11.47 -8.95
C ASN A 39 9.23 -10.52 -7.81
N PRO A 40 9.93 -10.52 -6.66
CA PRO A 40 9.49 -9.82 -5.46
C PRO A 40 9.34 -8.32 -5.66
N ALA A 41 10.17 -7.72 -6.53
CA ALA A 41 10.08 -6.30 -6.88
C ALA A 41 8.73 -5.97 -7.54
N ARG A 42 8.25 -6.82 -8.46
CA ARG A 42 6.93 -6.63 -9.09
C ARG A 42 5.79 -6.80 -8.09
N GLN A 43 5.89 -7.76 -7.17
CA GLN A 43 4.87 -7.95 -6.12
C GLN A 43 4.80 -6.76 -5.16
N LEU A 44 5.95 -6.22 -4.76
CA LEU A 44 6.02 -5.02 -3.93
C LEU A 44 5.36 -3.83 -4.64
N ALA A 45 5.68 -3.62 -5.92
CA ALA A 45 5.06 -2.56 -6.72
C ALA A 45 3.52 -2.73 -6.84
N GLN A 46 3.04 -3.98 -6.96
CA GLN A 46 1.59 -4.26 -6.95
C GLN A 46 0.96 -3.98 -5.59
N ALA A 47 1.63 -4.31 -4.48
CA ALA A 47 1.17 -4.00 -3.13
C ALA A 47 1.09 -2.49 -2.90
N ASN A 48 2.11 -1.73 -3.29
CA ASN A 48 2.11 -0.26 -3.25
C ASN A 48 0.97 0.32 -4.08
N ASN A 49 0.76 -0.17 -5.30
CA ASN A 49 -0.35 0.26 -6.16
C ASN A 49 -1.72 -0.07 -5.55
N SER A 50 -1.87 -1.19 -4.85
CA SER A 50 -3.09 -1.53 -4.10
C SER A 50 -3.34 -0.53 -2.98
N GLN A 51 -2.29 -0.20 -2.19
CA GLN A 51 -2.37 0.81 -1.15
C GLN A 51 -2.75 2.18 -1.72
N ARG A 52 -2.14 2.60 -2.84
CA ARG A 52 -2.49 3.85 -3.55
C ARG A 52 -3.97 3.92 -3.88
N ARG A 53 -4.52 2.84 -4.47
CA ARG A 53 -5.96 2.76 -4.79
C ARG A 53 -6.81 2.91 -3.52
N SER A 54 -6.45 2.24 -2.44
CA SER A 54 -7.15 2.39 -1.16
C SER A 54 -7.09 3.83 -0.66
N ASN A 55 -5.90 4.44 -0.64
CA ASN A 55 -5.66 5.78 -0.14
C ASN A 55 -6.45 6.84 -0.91
N ILE A 56 -6.42 6.83 -2.24
CA ILE A 56 -7.18 7.82 -3.03
C ILE A 56 -8.69 7.65 -2.86
N ASN A 57 -9.18 6.42 -2.67
CA ASN A 57 -10.60 6.17 -2.37
C ASN A 57 -10.97 6.67 -0.97
N THR A 58 -10.09 6.52 0.02
CA THR A 58 -10.28 7.08 1.35
C THR A 58 -10.42 8.60 1.31
N VAL A 59 -9.53 9.29 0.57
CA VAL A 59 -9.63 10.75 0.38
C VAL A 59 -10.94 11.13 -0.32
N LEU A 60 -11.29 10.46 -1.43
CA LEU A 60 -12.54 10.73 -2.14
C LEU A 60 -13.79 10.49 -1.28
N ASN A 61 -13.79 9.44 -0.46
CA ASN A 61 -14.91 9.15 0.43
C ASN A 61 -15.05 10.25 1.50
N ALA A 62 -13.94 10.75 2.06
CA ALA A 62 -13.98 11.86 3.01
C ALA A 62 -14.49 13.14 2.36
N VAL A 63 -14.02 13.47 1.15
CA VAL A 63 -14.52 14.63 0.38
C VAL A 63 -16.00 14.47 0.04
N SER A 64 -16.44 13.26 -0.33
CA SER A 64 -17.84 12.97 -0.63
C SER A 64 -18.73 13.11 0.61
N GLN A 65 -18.27 12.65 1.77
CA GLN A 65 -18.99 12.83 3.04
C GLN A 65 -19.10 14.31 3.41
N TYR A 66 -18.00 15.06 3.30
CA TYR A 66 -18.02 16.51 3.48
C TYR A 66 -19.05 17.17 2.56
N SER A 67 -19.10 16.78 1.28
CA SER A 67 -20.05 17.33 0.32
C SER A 67 -21.49 17.05 0.70
N ILE A 68 -21.80 15.85 1.21
CA ILE A 68 -23.14 15.50 1.71
C ILE A 68 -23.54 16.42 2.86
N ASP A 69 -22.64 16.67 3.80
CA ASP A 69 -22.92 17.49 4.99
C ASP A 69 -22.94 19.00 4.68
N ASN A 70 -22.32 19.42 3.58
CA ASN A 70 -22.19 20.82 3.18
C ASN A 70 -23.01 21.16 1.92
N ALA A 71 -24.20 20.56 1.79
CA ALA A 71 -25.17 20.87 0.72
C ALA A 71 -24.61 20.74 -0.70
N GLY A 72 -23.74 19.76 -0.93
CA GLY A 72 -23.11 19.48 -2.22
C GLY A 72 -21.79 20.24 -2.46
N ALA A 73 -21.38 21.15 -1.56
CA ALA A 73 -20.14 21.90 -1.72
C ALA A 73 -18.91 21.05 -1.35
N TYR A 74 -17.86 21.12 -2.19
CA TYR A 74 -16.56 20.56 -1.84
C TYR A 74 -15.75 21.51 -0.96
N PRO A 75 -14.71 21.03 -0.24
CA PRO A 75 -13.77 21.90 0.44
C PRO A 75 -13.21 22.98 -0.50
N ALA A 76 -13.30 24.25 -0.08
CA ALA A 76 -12.92 25.40 -0.91
C ALA A 76 -11.42 25.44 -1.28
N THR A 77 -10.59 24.68 -0.56
CA THR A 77 -9.16 24.53 -0.84
C THR A 77 -8.91 23.68 -2.08
N ILE A 78 -9.86 22.85 -2.52
CA ILE A 78 -9.72 22.06 -3.73
C ILE A 78 -9.97 22.95 -4.95
N GLY A 79 -8.89 23.27 -5.65
CA GLY A 79 -8.94 24.05 -6.89
C GLY A 79 -9.34 23.24 -8.11
N THR A 80 -9.38 23.92 -9.25
CA THR A 80 -9.68 23.33 -10.58
C THR A 80 -8.44 22.83 -11.31
N THR A 81 -7.26 23.22 -10.83
CA THR A 81 -5.97 22.73 -11.29
C THR A 81 -5.48 21.61 -10.37
N SER A 82 -4.95 20.53 -10.96
CA SER A 82 -4.35 19.42 -10.22
C SER A 82 -3.18 19.93 -9.38
N ALA A 83 -3.28 19.78 -8.06
CA ALA A 83 -2.26 20.16 -7.10
C ALA A 83 -2.09 19.04 -6.05
N GLU A 84 -0.90 18.97 -5.46
CA GLU A 84 -0.56 17.94 -4.48
C GLU A 84 -1.31 18.18 -3.18
N ILE A 85 -1.85 17.12 -2.57
CA ILE A 85 -2.46 17.19 -1.24
C ILE A 85 -1.36 17.25 -0.20
N CYS A 86 -1.44 18.21 0.71
CA CYS A 86 -0.50 18.35 1.80
C CYS A 86 -0.72 17.31 2.91
N THR A 87 0.35 16.96 3.61
CA THR A 87 0.28 16.07 4.78
C THR A 87 -0.52 16.73 5.90
N THR A 88 -1.17 15.92 6.74
CA THR A 88 -1.93 16.45 7.89
C THR A 88 -0.99 17.20 8.83
N GLY A 89 -1.29 18.47 9.09
CA GLY A 89 -0.47 19.33 9.95
C GLY A 89 0.85 19.76 9.29
N ALA A 90 0.94 19.75 7.96
CA ALA A 90 2.10 20.28 7.25
C ALA A 90 2.41 21.73 7.69
N SER A 91 3.67 22.00 8.00
CA SER A 91 4.13 23.34 8.39
C SER A 91 4.12 24.35 7.24
N ASP A 92 4.09 23.86 6.00
CA ASP A 92 3.97 24.63 4.78
C ASP A 92 3.16 23.81 3.76
N CYS A 93 2.21 24.46 3.09
CA CYS A 93 1.37 23.90 2.03
C CYS A 93 1.33 24.84 0.81
N THR A 94 2.42 25.58 0.57
CA THR A 94 2.52 26.51 -0.56
C THR A 94 2.46 25.76 -1.89
N GLY A 95 1.47 26.09 -2.71
CA GLY A 95 1.25 25.46 -4.03
C GLY A 95 0.58 24.08 -3.98
N GLY A 96 0.23 23.60 -2.79
CA GLY A 96 -0.55 22.37 -2.59
C GLY A 96 -2.00 22.65 -2.20
N VAL A 97 -2.69 21.58 -1.82
CA VAL A 97 -4.08 21.60 -1.32
C VAL A 97 -4.08 21.17 0.13
N ASP A 98 -4.43 22.10 1.01
CA ASP A 98 -4.64 21.81 2.43
C ASP A 98 -6.07 21.28 2.64
N LEU A 99 -6.18 20.03 3.10
CA LEU A 99 -7.45 19.38 3.42
C LEU A 99 -7.68 19.29 4.93
N ALA A 100 -7.11 20.20 5.73
CA ALA A 100 -7.33 20.27 7.17
C ALA A 100 -8.82 20.25 7.56
N THR A 101 -9.70 20.82 6.73
CA THR A 101 -11.16 20.78 6.91
C THR A 101 -11.74 19.37 7.01
N LEU A 102 -11.10 18.37 6.37
CA LEU A 102 -11.52 16.97 6.43
C LEU A 102 -11.00 16.26 7.68
N THR A 103 -9.86 16.71 8.22
CA THR A 103 -9.21 16.10 9.39
C THR A 103 -9.50 16.79 10.71
N ASN A 104 -10.13 17.96 10.67
CA ASN A 104 -10.50 18.71 11.87
C ASN A 104 -11.39 17.85 12.78
N ASN A 105 -10.98 17.70 14.04
CA ASN A 105 -11.64 16.86 15.04
C ASN A 105 -11.89 15.42 14.56
N GLU A 106 -11.09 14.92 13.61
CA GLU A 106 -11.19 13.57 13.06
C GLU A 106 -12.57 13.25 12.44
N LEU A 107 -13.28 14.29 11.98
CA LEU A 107 -14.69 14.17 11.59
C LEU A 107 -14.91 13.29 10.36
N TYR A 108 -14.14 13.49 9.29
CA TYR A 108 -14.23 12.69 8.06
C TYR A 108 -13.02 11.79 7.87
N LEU A 109 -11.89 12.16 8.45
CA LEU A 109 -10.64 11.43 8.33
C LEU A 109 -9.73 11.74 9.52
N THR A 110 -8.98 10.76 10.01
CA THR A 110 -8.02 10.96 11.12
C THR A 110 -6.73 11.63 10.64
N ALA A 111 -6.23 11.22 9.47
CA ALA A 111 -5.09 11.83 8.80
C ALA A 111 -5.15 11.56 7.29
N ILE A 112 -4.60 12.46 6.50
CA ILE A 112 -4.48 12.31 5.05
C ILE A 112 -3.46 11.19 4.78
N PRO A 113 -3.85 10.13 4.05
CA PRO A 113 -2.92 9.06 3.73
C PRO A 113 -1.80 9.54 2.81
N THR A 114 -0.61 8.97 2.96
CA THR A 114 0.57 9.30 2.15
C THR A 114 0.94 8.16 1.20
N ASP A 115 1.53 8.51 0.07
CA ASP A 115 2.07 7.56 -0.89
C ASP A 115 3.25 6.80 -0.29
N PRO A 116 3.33 5.46 -0.45
CA PRO A 116 4.40 4.67 0.15
C PRO A 116 5.80 5.00 -0.39
N THR A 117 5.91 5.60 -1.57
CA THR A 117 7.22 5.91 -2.19
C THR A 117 7.34 7.35 -2.69
N GLY A 118 6.22 8.07 -2.86
CA GLY A 118 6.16 9.41 -3.44
C GLY A 118 5.91 10.54 -2.43
N SER A 119 5.81 10.25 -1.13
CA SER A 119 5.56 11.28 -0.11
C SER A 119 6.80 12.12 0.20
N SER A 120 6.59 13.39 0.53
CA SER A 120 7.58 14.33 1.05
C SER A 120 7.21 14.77 2.47
N ALA A 121 8.01 15.62 3.10
CA ALA A 121 7.72 16.12 4.45
C ALA A 121 6.35 16.85 4.54
N THR A 122 6.02 17.60 3.50
CA THR A 122 4.79 18.42 3.41
C THR A 122 3.77 17.88 2.42
N GLY A 123 4.16 16.96 1.54
CA GLY A 123 3.35 16.46 0.43
C GLY A 123 3.04 14.97 0.57
N THR A 124 1.80 14.60 0.28
CA THR A 124 1.36 13.20 0.38
C THR A 124 1.75 12.35 -0.82
N GLY A 125 2.17 12.94 -1.94
CA GLY A 125 2.33 12.25 -3.22
C GLY A 125 1.02 11.98 -3.97
N TYR A 126 -0.13 12.40 -3.43
CA TYR A 126 -1.44 12.33 -4.09
C TYR A 126 -1.88 13.71 -4.57
N TYR A 127 -2.60 13.76 -5.69
CA TYR A 127 -3.06 15.01 -6.30
C TYR A 127 -4.58 15.04 -6.38
N ILE A 128 -5.16 16.23 -6.25
CA ILE A 128 -6.61 16.44 -6.27
C ILE A 128 -6.97 17.67 -7.10
N PHE A 129 -8.13 17.61 -7.76
CA PHE A 129 -8.78 18.76 -8.38
C PHE A 129 -10.27 18.52 -8.58
N VAL A 130 -11.02 19.61 -8.79
CA VAL A 130 -12.44 19.59 -9.15
C VAL A 130 -12.62 20.03 -10.61
N SER A 131 -13.47 19.34 -11.36
CA SER A 131 -13.77 19.70 -12.75
C SER A 131 -14.65 20.96 -12.86
N THR A 132 -14.40 21.79 -13.87
CA THR A 132 -15.15 23.03 -14.17
C THR A 132 -16.43 22.79 -14.98
N SER A 133 -17.20 21.77 -14.59
CA SER A 133 -18.46 21.39 -15.27
C SER A 133 -19.68 21.93 -14.53
N THR A 134 -20.84 21.90 -15.18
CA THR A 134 -22.15 22.18 -14.55
C THR A 134 -22.47 21.22 -13.41
N ASN A 135 -21.87 20.02 -13.41
CA ASN A 135 -21.88 19.08 -12.29
C ASN A 135 -20.42 18.76 -11.91
N PRO A 136 -19.82 19.51 -10.97
CA PRO A 136 -18.42 19.38 -10.62
C PRO A 136 -18.11 18.02 -10.00
N ARG A 137 -17.06 17.37 -10.50
CA ARG A 137 -16.59 16.07 -10.01
C ARG A 137 -15.18 16.21 -9.45
N VAL A 138 -14.93 15.53 -8.35
CA VAL A 138 -13.60 15.50 -7.70
C VAL A 138 -12.80 14.35 -8.28
N THR A 139 -11.57 14.63 -8.68
CA THR A 139 -10.62 13.61 -9.13
C THR A 139 -9.44 13.58 -8.17
N VAL A 140 -9.08 12.38 -7.73
CA VAL A 140 -7.84 12.13 -6.97
C VAL A 140 -6.96 11.17 -7.75
N SER A 141 -5.68 11.47 -7.88
CA SER A 141 -4.70 10.70 -8.63
C SER A 141 -3.44 10.39 -7.84
N ALA A 142 -2.79 9.28 -8.19
CA ALA A 142 -1.52 8.84 -7.65
C ALA A 142 -0.47 8.76 -8.79
N PRO A 143 0.28 9.84 -9.06
CA PRO A 143 1.23 9.91 -10.18
C PRO A 143 2.42 8.96 -10.02
N SER A 144 2.80 8.61 -8.78
CA SER A 144 3.89 7.69 -8.47
C SER A 144 3.52 6.20 -8.65
N ALA A 145 2.45 5.91 -9.38
CA ALA A 145 2.04 4.54 -9.66
C ALA A 145 3.11 3.78 -10.46
N GLU A 146 3.46 2.58 -9.99
CA GLU A 146 4.56 1.78 -10.53
C GLU A 146 4.07 0.86 -11.66
N LEU A 147 5.01 0.32 -12.46
CA LEU A 147 4.71 -0.59 -13.58
C LEU A 147 3.93 0.07 -14.74
N GLY A 148 4.00 1.40 -14.87
CA GLY A 148 3.38 2.15 -15.98
C GLY A 148 1.85 2.18 -15.94
N VAL A 149 1.24 1.94 -14.77
CA VAL A 149 -0.21 2.02 -14.59
C VAL A 149 -0.62 3.43 -14.17
N THR A 150 -1.79 3.88 -14.61
CA THR A 150 -2.39 5.12 -14.11
C THR A 150 -3.40 4.78 -13.02
N ILE A 151 -3.27 5.41 -11.85
CA ILE A 151 -4.20 5.27 -10.74
C ILE A 151 -4.86 6.63 -10.50
N GLN A 152 -6.11 6.76 -10.90
CA GLN A 152 -6.96 7.92 -10.63
C GLN A 152 -8.40 7.46 -10.45
N VAL A 153 -9.16 8.17 -9.62
CA VAL A 153 -10.59 7.95 -9.43
C VAL A 153 -11.28 9.30 -9.45
N THR A 154 -12.45 9.35 -10.08
CA THR A 154 -13.31 10.54 -10.18
C THR A 154 -14.68 10.21 -9.61
N ARG A 155 -15.24 11.10 -8.78
CA ARG A 155 -16.62 11.02 -8.29
C ARG A 155 -17.33 12.33 -8.51
#